data_AF-A0A818RBZ4-F1
#
_entry.id   AF-A0A818RBZ4-F1
#
_cell.length_a   1.000
_cell.length_b   1.000
_cell.length_c   1.000
_cell.angle_alpha   90.00
_cell.angle_beta   90.00
_cell.angle_gamma   90.00
#
_symmetry.space_group_name_H-M   'P 1'
#
loop_
_entity.id
_entity.type
_entity.pdbx_description
1 polymer ?
#
loop_
_entity_poly.entity_id
_entity_poly.type
_entity_poly.pdbx_seq_one_letter_code
_entity_poly.pdbx_strand_id
1 'polypeptide(L)'
;MISQVQTKQNLFFCITIRTKKEEIVHKNGRKPTSITNLTGKPLSFYVIHHTYQPPNCYDDDECIQRVQAIQDLHQNDQGWVDIGYHFLVGICIIGDFRTSSPNEKALEAIRLWIDCGIERGHVTEAYYIITHRQL
;
A
#
# COMPACT_ATOMS: atom_id res chain seq x y z
N MET A 1 -11.23 40.77 -5.55
CA MET A 1 -11.44 39.62 -4.65
C MET A 1 -10.61 38.47 -5.18
N ILE A 2 -9.33 38.43 -4.80
CA ILE A 2 -8.46 37.30 -5.09
C ILE A 2 -8.63 36.38 -3.88
N SER A 3 -9.36 35.27 -4.05
CA SER A 3 -9.47 34.26 -3.00
C SER A 3 -8.07 33.70 -2.77
N GLN A 4 -7.53 33.98 -1.59
CA GLN A 4 -6.34 33.34 -1.07
C GLN A 4 -6.49 31.84 -1.25
N VAL A 5 -5.63 31.24 -2.07
CA VAL A 5 -5.36 29.80 -2.03
C VAL A 5 -4.96 29.53 -0.60
N GLN A 6 -5.83 28.87 0.17
CA GLN A 6 -5.48 28.43 1.50
C GLN A 6 -4.26 27.52 1.37
N THR A 7 -3.09 28.07 1.70
CA THR A 7 -1.93 27.30 2.11
C THR A 7 -2.40 26.48 3.30
N LYS A 8 -2.82 25.24 3.04
CA LYS A 8 -3.25 24.31 4.08
C LYS A 8 -2.14 24.28 5.13
N GLN A 9 -2.53 24.69 6.33
CA GLN A 9 -1.67 24.67 7.50
C GLN A 9 -1.13 23.25 7.67
N ASN A 10 0.20 23.16 7.66
CA ASN A 10 1.00 21.97 7.91
C ASN A 10 0.60 21.30 9.23
N LEU A 11 -0.38 20.41 9.18
CA LEU A 11 -0.51 19.31 10.13
C LEU A 11 -0.12 18.04 9.38
N PHE A 12 1.18 17.76 9.39
CA PHE A 12 1.78 16.57 8.78
C PHE A 12 1.34 15.32 9.57
N PHE A 13 0.20 14.76 9.20
CA PHE A 13 -0.23 13.47 9.71
C PHE A 13 0.06 12.39 8.67
N CYS A 14 1.20 11.72 8.84
CA CYS A 14 1.47 10.53 8.06
C CYS A 14 0.67 9.34 8.55
N ILE A 15 0.21 8.52 7.60
CA ILE A 15 -0.42 7.25 7.96
C ILE A 15 0.57 6.36 8.72
N THR A 16 0.05 5.65 9.72
CA THR A 16 0.79 4.59 10.40
C THR A 16 0.77 3.33 9.55
N ILE A 17 1.94 2.78 9.25
CA ILE A 17 2.10 1.54 8.49
C ILE A 17 2.30 0.39 9.48
N ARG A 18 1.42 -0.62 9.44
CA ARG A 18 1.62 -1.88 10.16
C ARG A 18 2.80 -2.62 9.56
N THR A 19 3.83 -2.90 10.35
CA THR A 19 5.01 -3.63 9.86
C THR A 19 4.84 -5.14 10.03
N LYS A 20 5.58 -5.91 9.23
CA LYS A 20 5.63 -7.39 9.37
C LYS A 20 6.10 -7.89 10.73
N LYS A 21 6.80 -7.04 11.49
CA LYS A 21 7.46 -7.36 12.76
C LYS A 21 6.61 -6.96 13.99
N GLU A 22 5.47 -6.31 13.79
CA GLU A 22 4.61 -5.92 14.92
C GLU A 22 3.86 -7.13 15.46
N GLU A 23 4.39 -7.70 16.54
CA GLU A 23 3.74 -8.72 17.38
C GLU A 23 3.78 -8.30 18.84
N ILE A 24 2.60 -8.20 19.46
CA ILE A 24 2.41 -8.74 20.81
C ILE A 24 1.22 -9.71 20.82
N VAL A 25 0.24 -9.57 19.91
CA VAL A 25 -0.93 -10.46 19.86
C VAL A 25 -1.29 -10.74 18.41
N HIS A 26 -1.07 -11.97 17.97
CA HIS A 26 -1.50 -12.57 16.68
C HIS A 26 -0.68 -12.30 15.40
N LYS A 27 0.28 -13.21 15.17
CA LYS A 27 0.74 -13.75 13.88
C LYS A 27 1.55 -12.80 12.98
N ASN A 28 2.86 -12.81 13.16
CA ASN A 28 3.86 -12.16 12.28
C ASN A 28 3.75 -12.60 10.82
N GLY A 29 3.97 -11.66 9.91
CA GLY A 29 4.28 -11.99 8.52
C GLY A 29 5.63 -12.69 8.40
N ARG A 30 5.75 -13.67 7.51
CA ARG A 30 7.02 -14.38 7.27
C ARG A 30 8.08 -13.45 6.70
N LYS A 31 9.34 -13.76 7.01
CA LYS A 31 10.49 -13.07 6.41
C LYS A 31 10.55 -13.37 4.91
N PRO A 32 11.06 -12.43 4.10
CA PRO A 32 11.38 -12.73 2.71
C PRO A 32 12.49 -13.79 2.65
N THR A 33 12.47 -14.65 1.64
CA THR A 33 13.48 -15.73 1.50
C THR A 33 14.84 -15.21 1.02
N SER A 34 14.87 -14.02 0.42
CA SER A 34 16.05 -13.25 0.05
C SER A 34 15.70 -11.76 0.02
N ILE A 35 16.69 -10.87 0.00
CA ILE A 35 16.46 -9.42 -0.02
C ILE A 35 17.24 -8.82 -1.18
N THR A 36 16.55 -8.05 -2.02
CA THR A 36 17.16 -7.19 -3.03
C THR A 36 16.78 -5.75 -2.73
N ASN A 37 17.78 -4.89 -2.57
CA ASN A 37 17.55 -3.47 -2.31
C ASN A 37 17.21 -2.76 -3.62
N LEU A 38 16.16 -1.93 -3.59
CA LEU A 38 15.81 -1.05 -4.72
C LEU A 38 16.92 -0.02 -4.93
N THR A 39 17.47 0.01 -6.15
CA THR A 39 18.42 1.04 -6.62
C THR A 39 17.68 2.17 -7.32
N GLY A 40 18.22 3.41 -7.30
CA GLY A 40 17.64 4.54 -8.05
C GLY A 40 16.52 5.30 -7.34
N LYS A 41 16.66 5.52 -6.02
CA LYS A 41 15.76 6.40 -5.26
C LYS A 41 16.12 7.88 -5.49
N PRO A 42 15.15 8.82 -5.37
CA PRO A 42 13.71 8.60 -5.14
C PRO A 42 12.99 7.99 -6.36
N LEU A 43 11.95 7.19 -6.11
CA LEU A 43 11.13 6.58 -7.17
C LEU A 43 10.17 7.62 -7.79
N SER A 44 9.74 7.41 -9.03
CA SER A 44 8.80 8.31 -9.73
C SER A 44 7.52 7.62 -10.22
N PHE A 45 7.29 6.36 -9.87
CA PHE A 45 6.10 5.61 -10.29
C PHE A 45 5.41 4.95 -9.11
N TYR A 46 4.08 5.06 -9.08
CA TYR A 46 3.20 4.23 -8.27
C TYR A 46 2.36 3.36 -9.18
N VAL A 47 2.42 2.04 -8.96
CA VAL A 47 1.55 1.09 -9.66
C VAL A 47 0.47 0.63 -8.71
N ILE A 48 -0.79 0.94 -9.04
CA ILE A 48 -1.96 0.53 -8.25
C ILE A 48 -2.49 -0.79 -8.78
N HIS A 49 -2.67 -1.73 -7.85
CA HIS A 49 -3.24 -3.05 -8.09
C HIS A 49 -4.43 -3.26 -7.17
N HIS A 50 -5.29 -4.22 -7.52
CA HIS A 50 -6.20 -4.83 -6.56
C HIS A 50 -5.91 -6.33 -6.51
N THR A 51 -6.21 -6.98 -5.39
CA THR A 51 -5.93 -8.42 -5.21
C THR A 51 -6.88 -9.29 -6.01
N TYR A 52 -8.09 -8.82 -6.30
CA TYR A 52 -9.25 -9.62 -6.77
C TYR A 52 -9.67 -10.69 -5.75
N GLN A 53 -8.75 -11.57 -5.38
CA GLN A 53 -8.84 -12.52 -4.27
C GLN A 53 -7.56 -12.40 -3.41
N PRO A 54 -7.66 -12.29 -2.07
CA PRO A 54 -8.87 -12.30 -1.24
C PRO A 54 -9.73 -11.03 -1.38
N PRO A 55 -11.02 -11.07 -0.95
CA PRO A 55 -11.93 -9.92 -1.03
C PRO A 55 -11.63 -8.85 0.03
N ASN A 56 -12.33 -7.72 0.00
CA ASN A 56 -12.16 -6.58 0.92
C ASN A 56 -12.17 -6.98 2.40
N CYS A 57 -11.27 -6.39 3.22
CA CYS A 57 -11.31 -6.41 4.70
C CYS A 57 -11.66 -5.09 5.34
N TYR A 58 -12.19 -5.17 6.56
CA TYR A 58 -12.67 -4.01 7.30
C TYR A 58 -12.13 -3.90 8.73
N ASP A 59 -11.57 -4.97 9.30
CA ASP A 59 -10.91 -4.97 10.60
C ASP A 59 -9.49 -5.56 10.53
N ASP A 60 -8.70 -5.29 11.57
CA ASP A 60 -7.28 -5.65 11.63
C ASP A 60 -7.06 -7.16 11.51
N ASP A 61 -7.82 -7.97 12.24
CA ASP A 61 -7.65 -9.43 12.26
C ASP A 61 -7.98 -10.06 10.91
N GLU A 62 -9.06 -9.60 10.28
CA GLU A 62 -9.48 -10.02 8.96
C GLU A 62 -8.45 -9.61 7.89
N CYS A 63 -7.96 -8.37 7.94
CA CYS A 63 -6.91 -7.90 7.03
C CYS A 63 -5.61 -8.68 7.21
N ILE A 64 -5.19 -8.96 8.44
CA ILE A 64 -3.98 -9.74 8.75
C ILE A 64 -4.09 -11.14 8.14
N GLN A 65 -5.24 -11.81 8.31
CA GLN A 65 -5.47 -13.13 7.72
C GLN A 65 -5.40 -13.11 6.19
N ARG A 66 -5.92 -12.05 5.55
CA ARG A 66 -5.84 -11.89 4.09
C ARG A 66 -4.42 -11.66 3.60
N VAL A 67 -3.66 -10.81 4.28
CA VAL A 67 -2.24 -10.57 3.98
C VAL A 67 -1.43 -11.87 4.12
N GLN A 68 -1.72 -12.68 5.15
CA GLN A 68 -1.10 -14.00 5.33
C GLN A 68 -1.43 -14.97 4.19
N ALA A 69 -2.71 -15.05 3.80
CA ALA A 69 -3.11 -15.89 2.68
C ALA A 69 -2.43 -15.49 1.35
N ILE A 70 -2.28 -14.19 1.10
CA ILE A 70 -1.52 -13.68 -0.04
C ILE A 70 -0.04 -14.09 0.06
N GLN A 71 0.56 -13.99 1.26
CA GLN A 71 1.94 -14.39 1.47
C GLN A 71 2.15 -15.89 1.25
N ASP A 72 1.22 -16.72 1.68
CA ASP A 72 1.27 -18.16 1.48
C ASP A 72 1.18 -18.53 0.00
N LEU A 73 0.24 -17.93 -0.73
CA LEU A 73 0.15 -18.09 -2.17
C LEU A 73 1.47 -17.69 -2.87
N HIS A 74 1.99 -16.49 -2.58
CA HIS A 74 3.18 -15.99 -3.23
C HIS A 74 4.44 -16.81 -2.88
N GLN A 75 4.69 -17.11 -1.60
CA GLN A 75 5.92 -17.78 -1.19
C GLN A 75 5.87 -19.31 -1.32
N ASN A 76 4.76 -19.95 -0.94
CA ASN A 76 4.68 -21.42 -0.92
C ASN A 76 4.29 -21.98 -2.29
N ASP A 77 3.26 -21.40 -2.90
CA ASP A 77 2.68 -21.97 -4.11
C ASP A 77 3.38 -21.46 -5.37
N GLN A 78 3.76 -20.17 -5.39
CA GLN A 78 4.42 -19.54 -6.53
C GLN A 78 5.96 -19.46 -6.39
N GLY A 79 6.49 -19.76 -5.21
CA GLY A 79 7.94 -19.73 -4.95
C GLY A 79 8.57 -18.33 -4.99
N TRP A 80 7.77 -17.27 -4.82
CA TRP A 80 8.27 -15.90 -4.78
C TRP A 80 9.05 -15.62 -3.49
N VAL A 81 9.92 -14.62 -3.57
CA VAL A 81 10.76 -14.21 -2.45
C VAL A 81 9.92 -13.70 -1.28
N ASP A 82 8.84 -12.99 -1.58
CA ASP A 82 7.92 -12.40 -0.62
C ASP A 82 6.57 -12.10 -1.27
N ILE A 83 5.67 -11.40 -0.57
CA ILE A 83 4.50 -10.76 -1.17
C ILE A 83 4.93 -9.84 -2.31
N GLY A 84 4.35 -9.98 -3.50
CA GLY A 84 4.68 -9.17 -4.69
C GLY A 84 4.27 -7.70 -4.64
N TYR A 85 3.73 -7.22 -3.51
CA TYR A 85 3.35 -5.82 -3.30
C TYR A 85 4.22 -5.21 -2.20
N HIS A 86 4.68 -3.98 -2.39
CA HIS A 86 5.43 -3.25 -1.36
C HIS A 86 4.54 -2.83 -0.18
N PHE A 87 3.31 -2.43 -0.47
CA PHE A 87 2.31 -2.01 0.52
C PHE A 87 0.95 -2.58 0.16
N LEU A 88 0.19 -2.95 1.19
CA LEU A 88 -1.19 -3.39 1.09
C LEU A 88 -2.02 -2.47 1.98
N VAL A 89 -3.20 -2.09 1.49
CA VAL A 89 -4.14 -1.25 2.23
C VAL A 89 -5.47 -1.98 2.22
N GLY A 90 -5.93 -2.37 3.41
CA GLY A 90 -7.05 -3.32 3.60
C GLY A 90 -8.36 -2.91 2.93
N ILE A 91 -8.62 -1.61 2.85
CA ILE A 91 -9.86 -1.05 2.29
C ILE A 91 -9.71 -0.69 0.79
N CYS A 92 -8.49 -0.63 0.22
CA CYS A 92 -8.29 -0.08 -1.13
C CYS A 92 -7.56 -0.98 -2.15
N ILE A 93 -6.76 -1.94 -1.70
CA ILE A 93 -5.98 -2.83 -2.60
C ILE A 93 -6.36 -4.28 -2.39
N ILE A 94 -6.76 -4.67 -1.17
CA ILE A 94 -7.34 -6.00 -0.95
C ILE A 94 -8.82 -5.94 -1.35
N GLY A 95 -9.20 -6.58 -2.46
CA GLY A 95 -10.55 -6.46 -3.01
C GLY A 95 -10.76 -6.71 -4.49
N ASP A 96 -12.03 -6.79 -4.90
CA ASP A 96 -12.47 -6.74 -6.30
C ASP A 96 -13.07 -5.36 -6.63
N PHE A 97 -12.38 -4.61 -7.49
CA PHE A 97 -12.76 -3.27 -7.94
C PHE A 97 -13.02 -3.22 -9.45
N ARG A 98 -13.36 -4.35 -10.06
CA ARG A 98 -13.69 -4.39 -11.50
C ARG A 98 -14.98 -3.64 -11.84
N THR A 99 -15.93 -3.58 -10.89
CA THR A 99 -17.26 -2.99 -11.09
C THR A 99 -17.62 -1.91 -10.07
N SER A 100 -16.77 -1.64 -9.10
CA SER A 100 -16.98 -0.65 -8.05
C SER A 100 -15.66 0.05 -7.70
N SER A 101 -15.75 1.31 -7.29
CA SER A 101 -14.60 2.06 -6.81
C SER A 101 -14.32 1.76 -5.33
N PRO A 102 -13.06 1.87 -4.87
CA PRO A 102 -12.76 1.93 -3.44
C PRO A 102 -13.52 3.06 -2.75
N ASN A 103 -13.77 2.93 -1.45
CA ASN A 103 -14.43 3.99 -0.69
C ASN A 103 -13.50 5.20 -0.46
N GLU A 104 -14.09 6.32 0.00
CA GLU A 104 -13.35 7.58 0.16
C GLU A 104 -12.17 7.47 1.13
N LYS A 105 -12.32 6.74 2.24
CA LYS A 105 -11.23 6.52 3.22
C LYS A 105 -10.04 5.78 2.60
N ALA A 106 -10.34 4.83 1.70
CA ALA A 106 -9.35 4.09 0.93
C ALA A 106 -8.55 5.03 0.01
N LEU A 107 -9.23 5.94 -0.69
CA LEU A 107 -8.60 6.93 -1.56
C LEU A 107 -7.79 7.97 -0.76
N GLU A 108 -8.28 8.37 0.40
CA GLU A 108 -7.58 9.26 1.32
C GLU A 108 -6.30 8.62 1.88
N ALA A 109 -6.35 7.35 2.27
CA ALA A 109 -5.18 6.61 2.75
C ALA A 109 -4.07 6.54 1.69
N ILE A 110 -4.41 6.33 0.41
CA ILE A 110 -3.44 6.37 -0.70
C ILE A 110 -2.82 7.75 -0.82
N ARG A 111 -3.62 8.83 -0.79
CA ARG A 111 -3.11 10.20 -0.89
C ARG A 111 -2.13 10.52 0.25
N LEU A 112 -2.53 10.26 1.49
CA LEU A 112 -1.67 10.49 2.65
C LEU A 112 -0.38 9.65 2.61
N TRP A 113 -0.45 8.41 2.11
CA TRP A 113 0.73 7.58 1.95
C TRP A 113 1.70 8.15 0.92
N ILE A 114 1.20 8.62 -0.22
CA ILE A 114 2.01 9.26 -1.28
C ILE A 114 2.65 10.54 -0.76
N ASP A 115 1.89 11.40 -0.09
CA ASP A 115 2.38 12.66 0.47
C ASP A 115 3.53 12.41 1.45
N CYS A 116 3.40 11.39 2.31
CA CYS A 116 4.47 10.96 3.21
C CYS A 116 5.68 10.35 2.51
N GLY A 117 5.47 9.67 1.38
CA GLY A 117 6.54 9.15 0.54
C GLY A 117 7.38 10.28 -0.07
N ILE A 118 6.72 11.36 -0.47
CA ILE A 118 7.38 12.57 -1.01
C ILE A 118 8.12 13.32 0.10
N GLU A 119 7.45 13.59 1.22
CA GLU A 119 8.02 14.30 2.38
C GLU A 119 9.27 13.60 2.91
N ARG A 120 9.27 12.26 2.94
CA ARG A 120 10.41 11.45 3.42
C ARG A 120 11.47 11.20 2.34
N GLY A 121 11.34 11.78 1.15
CA GLY A 121 12.29 11.63 0.05
C GLY A 121 12.37 10.21 -0.53
N HIS A 122 11.32 9.40 -0.35
CA HIS A 122 11.23 8.07 -0.96
C HIS A 122 10.71 8.15 -2.40
N VAL A 123 9.93 9.19 -2.71
CA VAL A 123 9.32 9.43 -4.02
C VAL A 123 9.53 10.89 -4.44
N THR A 124 9.71 11.12 -5.73
CA THR A 124 9.84 12.46 -6.31
C THR A 124 8.51 13.21 -6.29
N GLU A 125 8.55 14.55 -6.20
CA GLU A 125 7.34 15.38 -6.42
C GLU A 125 6.75 15.18 -7.82
N ALA A 126 7.59 14.92 -8.83
CA ALA A 126 7.19 14.60 -10.19
C ALA A 126 6.99 13.08 -10.36
N TYR A 127 5.92 12.53 -9.81
CA TYR A 127 5.59 11.11 -9.92
C TYR A 127 4.42 10.84 -10.89
N TYR A 128 4.35 9.60 -11.38
CA TYR A 128 3.25 9.07 -12.18
C TYR A 128 2.49 8.02 -11.38
N ILE A 129 1.16 8.07 -11.45
CA ILE A 129 0.29 6.98 -11.00
C ILE A 129 -0.16 6.22 -12.24
N ILE A 130 0.08 4.93 -12.25
CA ILE A 130 -0.41 4.01 -13.27
C ILE A 130 -1.11 2.84 -12.60
N THR A 131 -1.99 2.19 -13.35
CA THR A 131 -2.62 0.93 -12.94
C THR A 131 -1.94 -0.22 -13.66
N HIS A 132 -2.01 -1.43 -13.09
CA HIS A 132 -1.44 -2.62 -13.71
C HIS A 132 -1.87 -2.81 -15.18
N ARG A 133 -3.09 -2.42 -15.53
CA ARG A 133 -3.64 -2.58 -16.89
C ARG A 133 -3.06 -1.57 -17.91
N GLN A 134 -2.32 -0.56 -17.47
CA GLN A 134 -1.69 0.44 -18.35
C GLN A 134 -0.24 0.10 -18.73
N LEU A 135 0.28 -1.03 -18.25
CA LEU A 135 1.59 -1.60 -18.58
C LEU A 135 1.43 -2.76 -19.56
#